data_AF-A0A5R9LWZ5-F1
#
_entry.id   AF-A0A5R9LWZ5-F1
#
_cell.length_a   1.000
_cell.length_b   1.000
_cell.length_c   1.000
_cell.angle_alpha   90.00
_cell.angle_beta   90.00
_cell.angle_gamma   90.00
#
_symmetry.space_group_name_H-M   'P 1'
#
loop_
_entity.id
_entity.type
_entity.pdbx_description
1 polymer ?
#
loop_
_entity_poly.entity_id
_entity_poly.type
_entity_poly.pdbx_seq_one_letter_code
_entity_poly.pdbx_strand_id
1 'polypeptide(L)'
;MTATFTPPELRKVLDVLSSSAVIRLITEIDDNGPIPPRRLTGTLPDLSPHQLRQATETARAHGLVQVLPGLGMDLTTSGSALADVYDTAARWARRHSYPTPVCDFTSRLQHTLALLTPLLAVEGLPHGDAIVELALLRAALVQWLTTNPGVALRCELGSVA
;
A
#
# COMPACT_ATOMS: atom_id res chain seq x y z
N MET A 1 13.38 13.66 12.22
CA MET A 1 13.46 12.44 13.04
C MET A 1 13.14 11.27 12.13
N THR A 2 14.12 10.44 11.78
CA THR A 2 13.88 9.18 11.06
C THR A 2 13.27 8.19 12.04
N ALA A 3 12.02 7.80 11.82
CA ALA A 3 11.38 6.76 12.62
C ALA A 3 12.07 5.42 12.35
N THR A 4 12.58 4.79 13.40
CA THR A 4 13.14 3.43 13.33
C THR A 4 12.00 2.47 13.61
N PHE A 5 11.49 1.78 12.58
CA PHE A 5 10.44 0.77 12.75
C PHE A 5 11.02 -0.52 13.29
N THR A 6 10.33 -1.16 14.24
CA THR A 6 10.70 -2.52 14.64
C THR A 6 10.26 -3.53 13.58
N PRO A 7 10.96 -4.68 13.41
CA PRO A 7 10.54 -5.73 12.48
C PRO A 7 9.07 -6.19 12.60
N PRO A 8 8.48 -6.34 13.81
CA PRO A 8 7.06 -6.69 13.93
C PRO A 8 6.11 -5.56 13.53
N GLU A 9 6.41 -4.29 13.85
CA GLU A 9 5.63 -3.14 13.38
C GLU A 9 5.61 -3.08 11.85
N LEU A 10 6.78 -3.24 11.24
CA LEU A 10 6.93 -3.21 9.80
C LEU A 10 6.10 -4.32 9.14
N ARG A 11 6.11 -5.53 9.69
CA ARG A 11 5.30 -6.64 9.16
C ARG A 11 3.81 -6.31 9.21
N LYS A 12 3.31 -5.79 10.33
CA LYS A 12 1.90 -5.38 10.45
C LYS A 12 1.51 -4.31 9.43
N VAL A 13 2.36 -3.31 9.22
CA VAL A 13 2.12 -2.28 8.20
C VAL A 13 2.10 -2.90 6.82
N LEU A 14 3.06 -3.75 6.49
CA LEU A 14 3.11 -4.40 5.17
C LEU A 14 1.92 -5.33 4.94
N ASP A 15 1.41 -6.01 5.97
CA ASP A 15 0.20 -6.81 5.87
C ASP A 15 -1.02 -5.92 5.52
N VAL A 16 -1.12 -4.73 6.12
CA VAL A 16 -2.16 -3.75 5.76
C VAL A 16 -1.97 -3.24 4.34
N LEU A 17 -0.76 -2.81 3.98
CA LEU A 17 -0.44 -2.28 2.65
C LEU A 17 -0.57 -3.34 1.55
N SER A 18 -0.47 -4.62 1.89
CA SER A 18 -0.63 -5.74 0.97
C SER A 18 -2.07 -6.29 0.93
N SER A 19 -3.00 -5.72 1.71
CA SER A 19 -4.41 -6.11 1.64
C SER A 19 -4.98 -5.82 0.26
N SER A 20 -5.59 -6.83 -0.38
CA SER A 20 -6.16 -6.69 -1.72
C SER A 20 -7.20 -5.58 -1.80
N ALA A 21 -8.05 -5.47 -0.77
CA ALA A 21 -9.10 -4.45 -0.72
C ALA A 21 -8.53 -3.04 -0.49
N VAL A 22 -7.42 -2.90 0.25
CA VAL A 22 -6.73 -1.62 0.43
C VAL A 22 -6.02 -1.20 -0.86
N ILE A 23 -5.27 -2.10 -1.49
CA ILE A 23 -4.64 -1.87 -2.80
C ILE A 23 -5.68 -1.39 -3.80
N ARG A 24 -6.79 -2.12 -3.93
CA ARG A 24 -7.85 -1.81 -4.87
C ARG A 24 -8.49 -0.45 -4.59
N LEU A 25 -8.79 -0.14 -3.32
CA LEU A 25 -9.36 1.15 -2.93
C LEU A 25 -8.41 2.32 -3.25
N ILE A 26 -7.14 2.23 -2.87
CA ILE A 26 -6.17 3.31 -3.07
C ILE A 26 -5.93 3.55 -4.56
N THR A 27 -5.70 2.49 -5.33
CA THR A 27 -5.47 2.62 -6.78
C THR A 27 -6.69 3.10 -7.54
N GLU A 28 -7.90 2.71 -7.14
CA GLU A 28 -9.13 3.22 -7.77
C GLU A 28 -9.29 4.73 -7.58
N ILE A 29 -9.00 5.25 -6.38
CA ILE A 29 -9.07 6.70 -6.11
C ILE A 29 -7.92 7.43 -6.82
N ASP A 30 -6.72 6.84 -6.91
CA ASP A 30 -5.60 7.42 -7.64
C ASP A 30 -5.89 7.56 -9.14
N ASP A 31 -6.44 6.50 -9.75
CA ASP A 31 -6.73 6.46 -11.18
C ASP A 31 -7.93 7.32 -11.59
N ASN A 32 -8.96 7.41 -10.74
CA ASN A 32 -10.26 7.99 -11.12
C ASN A 32 -10.68 9.20 -10.26
N GLY A 33 -9.89 9.55 -9.25
CA GLY A 33 -10.19 10.60 -8.30
C GLY A 33 -11.22 10.18 -7.23
N PRO A 34 -11.78 11.16 -6.50
CA PRO A 34 -12.59 10.90 -5.32
C PRO A 34 -13.84 10.05 -5.60
N ILE A 35 -14.13 9.10 -4.72
CA ILE A 35 -15.31 8.23 -4.82
C ILE A 35 -16.44 8.78 -3.93
N PRO A 36 -17.61 9.15 -4.51
CA PRO A 36 -18.76 9.54 -3.72
C PRO A 36 -19.25 8.39 -2.82
N PRO A 37 -19.66 8.63 -1.56
CA PRO A 37 -20.04 7.56 -0.63
C PRO A 37 -21.13 6.63 -1.16
N ARG A 38 -22.09 7.18 -1.92
CA ARG A 38 -23.20 6.42 -2.52
C ARG A 38 -22.78 5.56 -3.71
N ARG A 39 -21.60 5.81 -4.29
CA ARG A 39 -21.08 5.09 -5.45
C ARG A 39 -20.04 4.03 -5.10
N LEU A 40 -19.57 4.00 -3.85
CA LEU A 40 -18.45 3.14 -3.42
C LEU A 40 -18.63 1.66 -3.81
N THR A 41 -19.80 1.07 -3.56
CA THR A 41 -20.10 -0.32 -3.93
C THR A 41 -20.23 -0.54 -5.44
N GLY A 42 -20.67 0.47 -6.19
CA GLY A 42 -20.78 0.40 -7.64
C GLY A 42 -19.44 0.62 -8.36
N THR A 43 -18.53 1.39 -7.76
CA THR A 43 -17.17 1.62 -8.28
C THR A 43 -16.25 0.43 -8.04
N LEU A 44 -16.45 -0.28 -6.93
CA LEU A 44 -15.63 -1.43 -6.51
C LEU A 44 -16.47 -2.71 -6.42
N PRO A 45 -17.03 -3.19 -7.56
CA PRO A 45 -17.97 -4.31 -7.57
C PRO A 45 -17.32 -5.67 -7.26
N ASP A 46 -15.99 -5.74 -7.37
CA ASP A 46 -15.17 -6.91 -7.04
C ASP A 46 -15.02 -7.12 -5.52
N LEU A 47 -15.36 -6.11 -4.71
CA LEU A 47 -15.28 -6.17 -3.26
C LEU A 47 -16.66 -6.31 -2.62
N SER A 48 -16.79 -7.24 -1.67
CA SER A 48 -18.02 -7.34 -0.85
C SER A 48 -18.22 -6.08 0.01
N PRO A 49 -19.45 -5.75 0.41
CA PRO A 49 -19.72 -4.61 1.30
C PRO A 49 -18.93 -4.65 2.61
N HIS A 50 -18.65 -5.84 3.14
CA HIS A 50 -17.82 -6.02 4.33
C HIS A 50 -16.36 -5.65 4.05
N GLN A 51 -15.77 -6.16 2.96
CA GLN A 51 -14.40 -5.82 2.54
C GLN A 51 -14.25 -4.33 2.28
N LEU A 52 -15.23 -3.69 1.65
CA LEU A 52 -15.22 -2.24 1.41
C LEU A 52 -15.23 -1.44 2.71
N ARG A 53 -16.09 -1.83 3.65
CA ARG A 53 -16.17 -1.18 4.96
C ARG A 53 -14.83 -1.31 5.69
N GLN A 54 -14.31 -2.53 5.78
CA GLN A 54 -13.05 -2.81 6.45
C GLN A 54 -11.88 -2.06 5.79
N ALA A 55 -11.76 -2.11 4.47
CA ALA A 55 -10.70 -1.39 3.74
C ALA A 55 -10.79 0.12 3.94
N THR A 56 -12.00 0.69 3.92
CA THR A 56 -12.21 2.12 4.18
C THR A 56 -11.83 2.50 5.60
N GLU A 57 -12.23 1.70 6.59
CA GLU A 57 -11.92 1.93 8.00
C GLU A 57 -10.42 1.81 8.24
N THR A 58 -9.77 0.78 7.72
CA THR A 58 -8.32 0.59 7.77
C THR A 58 -7.59 1.76 7.09
N ALA A 59 -7.94 2.11 5.84
CA ALA A 59 -7.30 3.21 5.12
C ALA A 59 -7.45 4.55 5.86
N ARG A 60 -8.62 4.82 6.45
CA ARG A 60 -8.85 6.02 7.27
C ARG A 60 -8.06 5.98 8.57
N ALA A 61 -8.02 4.83 9.24
CA ALA A 61 -7.26 4.65 10.48
C ALA A 61 -5.76 4.91 10.26
N HIS A 62 -5.22 4.52 9.11
CA HIS A 62 -3.84 4.82 8.71
C HIS A 62 -3.68 6.19 8.05
N GLY A 63 -4.74 6.99 7.92
CA GLY A 63 -4.67 8.33 7.33
C GLY A 63 -4.33 8.35 5.85
N LEU A 64 -4.62 7.28 5.12
CA LEU A 64 -4.40 7.15 3.67
C LEU A 64 -5.52 7.80 2.86
N VAL A 65 -6.73 7.83 3.42
CA VAL A 65 -7.91 8.43 2.80
C VAL A 65 -8.55 9.44 3.74
N GLN A 66 -9.22 10.42 3.15
CA GLN A 66 -10.02 11.43 3.83
C GLN A 66 -11.38 11.57 3.14
N VAL A 67 -12.37 12.13 3.84
CA VAL A 67 -13.67 12.46 3.24
C VAL A 67 -13.73 13.96 3.04
N LEU A 68 -13.80 14.38 1.78
CA LEU A 68 -13.96 15.77 1.40
C LEU A 68 -15.45 16.09 1.23
N PRO A 69 -15.98 17.14 1.91
CA PRO A 69 -17.36 17.56 1.76
C PRO A 69 -17.70 17.85 0.29
N GLY A 70 -18.78 17.24 -0.21
CA GLY A 70 -19.26 17.43 -1.59
C GLY A 70 -18.54 16.61 -2.66
N LEU A 71 -17.33 16.09 -2.41
CA LEU A 71 -16.58 15.26 -3.38
C LEU A 71 -16.66 13.77 -3.03
N GLY A 72 -16.53 13.43 -1.74
CA GLY A 72 -16.49 12.05 -1.27
C GLY A 72 -15.13 11.63 -0.73
N MET A 73 -14.81 10.35 -0.84
CA MET A 73 -13.57 9.78 -0.32
C MET A 73 -12.43 10.04 -1.28
N ASP A 74 -11.36 10.66 -0.80
CA ASP A 74 -10.18 11.04 -1.58
C ASP A 74 -8.89 10.57 -0.87
N LEU A 75 -7.78 10.53 -1.61
CA LEU A 75 -6.47 10.27 -1.04
C LEU A 75 -6.00 11.47 -0.21
N THR A 76 -5.30 11.17 0.87
CA THR A 76 -4.44 12.17 1.52
C THR A 76 -3.10 12.23 0.78
N THR A 77 -2.21 13.16 1.14
CA THR A 77 -0.84 13.18 0.63
C THR A 77 -0.10 11.86 0.87
N SER A 78 -0.34 11.20 2.00
CA SER A 78 0.26 9.88 2.29
C SER A 78 -0.36 8.77 1.45
N GLY A 79 -1.66 8.85 1.16
CA GLY A 79 -2.37 7.95 0.25
C GLY A 79 -1.85 8.05 -1.19
N SER A 80 -1.68 9.26 -1.72
CA SER A 80 -1.11 9.47 -3.06
C SER A 80 0.33 8.99 -3.14
N ALA A 81 1.16 9.31 -2.14
CA ALA A 81 2.53 8.80 -2.09
C ALA A 81 2.60 7.27 -1.98
N LEU A 82 1.58 6.62 -1.40
CA LEU A 82 1.47 5.16 -1.40
C LEU A 82 1.10 4.62 -2.79
N ALA A 83 0.22 5.32 -3.52
CA ALA A 83 -0.11 4.96 -4.90
C ALA A 83 1.13 5.00 -5.81
N ASP A 84 2.02 5.99 -5.65
CA ASP A 84 3.31 6.05 -6.34
C ASP A 84 4.21 4.82 -6.05
N VAL A 85 4.21 4.34 -4.80
CA VAL A 85 4.92 3.11 -4.41
C VAL A 85 4.30 1.90 -5.11
N TYR A 86 2.97 1.81 -5.17
CA TYR A 86 2.27 0.74 -5.89
C TYR A 86 2.57 0.78 -7.39
N ASP A 87 2.51 1.94 -8.05
CA ASP A 87 2.84 2.04 -9.47
C ASP A 87 4.30 1.64 -9.75
N THR A 88 5.24 2.07 -8.90
CA THR A 88 6.65 1.67 -8.99
C THR A 88 6.81 0.15 -8.85
N ALA A 89 6.13 -0.46 -7.88
CA ALA A 89 6.14 -1.91 -7.67
C ALA A 89 5.53 -2.67 -8.87
N ALA A 90 4.40 -2.21 -9.39
CA ALA A 90 3.75 -2.81 -10.55
C ALA A 90 4.62 -2.70 -11.80
N ARG A 91 5.28 -1.55 -12.02
CA ARG A 91 6.20 -1.33 -13.14
C ARG A 91 7.41 -2.27 -13.06
N TRP A 92 8.04 -2.40 -11.89
CA TRP A 92 9.11 -3.35 -11.67
C TRP A 92 8.65 -4.78 -11.97
N ALA A 93 7.54 -5.20 -11.38
CA ALA A 93 7.05 -6.55 -11.53
C ALA A 93 6.64 -6.89 -12.98
N ARG A 94 6.10 -5.92 -13.74
CA ARG A 94 5.84 -6.07 -15.18
C ARG A 94 7.14 -6.25 -15.97
N ARG A 95 8.16 -5.43 -15.70
CA ARG A 95 9.48 -5.51 -16.37
C ARG A 95 10.16 -6.86 -16.15
N HIS A 96 10.05 -7.41 -14.95
CA HIS A 96 10.70 -8.67 -14.57
C HIS A 96 9.79 -9.90 -14.71
N SER A 97 8.59 -9.75 -15.28
CA SER A 97 7.59 -10.82 -15.40
C SER A 97 7.32 -11.56 -14.08
N TYR A 98 7.34 -10.82 -12.97
CA TYR A 98 7.17 -11.33 -11.62
C TYR A 98 5.72 -11.13 -11.14
N PRO A 99 5.15 -12.06 -10.35
CA PRO A 99 5.67 -13.40 -10.01
C PRO A 99 5.66 -14.36 -11.22
N THR A 100 4.76 -14.10 -12.17
CA THR A 100 4.65 -14.80 -13.45
C THR A 100 4.34 -13.76 -14.55
N PRO A 101 4.47 -14.12 -15.84
CA PRO A 101 4.12 -13.21 -16.93
C PRO A 101 2.64 -12.79 -16.90
N VAL A 102 1.75 -13.69 -16.50
CA VAL A 102 0.29 -13.46 -16.44
C VAL A 102 -0.19 -13.54 -15.01
N CYS A 103 -0.47 -12.38 -14.43
CA CYS A 103 -1.12 -12.22 -13.13
C CYS A 103 -1.86 -10.87 -13.11
N ASP A 104 -2.90 -10.78 -12.30
CA ASP A 104 -3.62 -9.53 -12.08
C ASP A 104 -2.74 -8.50 -11.32
N PHE A 105 -3.15 -7.24 -11.37
CA PHE A 105 -2.42 -6.13 -10.76
C PHE A 105 -2.26 -6.29 -9.24
N THR A 106 -3.31 -6.69 -8.53
CA THR A 106 -3.32 -6.82 -7.08
C THR A 106 -2.37 -7.93 -6.62
N SER A 107 -2.48 -9.11 -7.23
CA SER A 107 -1.58 -10.25 -7.00
C SER A 107 -0.13 -9.85 -7.25
N ARG A 108 0.12 -9.12 -8.35
CA ARG A 108 1.46 -8.61 -8.69
C ARG A 108 2.05 -7.72 -7.60
N LEU A 109 1.24 -6.80 -7.05
CA LEU A 109 1.65 -5.94 -5.95
C LEU A 109 1.91 -6.74 -4.67
N GLN A 110 1.01 -7.63 -4.29
CA GLN A 110 1.15 -8.46 -3.09
C GLN A 110 2.44 -9.26 -3.10
N HIS A 111 2.75 -9.92 -4.21
CA HIS A 111 3.99 -10.69 -4.35
C HIS A 111 5.23 -9.78 -4.30
N THR A 112 5.17 -8.61 -4.92
CA THR A 112 6.29 -7.67 -4.94
C THR A 112 6.56 -7.08 -3.55
N LEU A 113 5.51 -6.71 -2.81
CA LEU A 113 5.62 -6.23 -1.43
C LEU A 113 6.14 -7.32 -0.49
N ALA A 114 5.66 -8.57 -0.64
CA ALA A 114 6.17 -9.71 0.12
C ALA A 114 7.67 -9.95 -0.11
N LEU A 115 8.17 -9.67 -1.32
CA LEU A 115 9.60 -9.75 -1.64
C LEU A 115 10.43 -8.67 -0.95
N LEU A 116 9.83 -7.50 -0.65
CA LEU A 116 10.49 -6.41 0.09
C LEU A 116 10.57 -6.68 1.60
N THR A 117 9.63 -7.44 2.17
CA THR A 117 9.55 -7.68 3.62
C THR A 117 10.86 -8.19 4.23
N PRO A 118 11.57 -9.21 3.68
CA PRO A 118 12.85 -9.65 4.22
C PRO A 118 13.97 -8.62 4.01
N LEU A 119 13.92 -7.87 2.90
CA LEU A 119 14.95 -6.88 2.54
C LEU A 119 14.91 -5.65 3.44
N LEU A 120 13.76 -5.36 4.03
CA LEU A 120 13.63 -4.31 5.02
C LEU A 120 14.17 -4.75 6.39
N ALA A 121 14.28 -6.06 6.64
CA ALA A 121 14.80 -6.63 7.89
C ALA A 121 16.33 -6.89 7.87
N VAL A 122 16.95 -6.94 6.69
CA VAL A 122 18.40 -7.21 6.52
C VAL A 122 19.09 -6.03 5.85
N GLU A 123 20.26 -5.65 6.35
CA GLU A 123 21.16 -4.72 5.66
C GLU A 123 21.93 -5.47 4.57
N GLY A 124 21.68 -5.12 3.31
CA GLY A 124 22.45 -5.62 2.17
C GLY A 124 21.62 -6.40 1.16
N LEU A 125 21.49 -5.84 -0.03
CA LEU A 125 20.95 -6.52 -1.21
C LEU A 125 22.12 -7.09 -2.04
N PRO A 126 22.02 -8.31 -2.60
CA PRO A 126 23.00 -8.82 -3.56
C PRO A 126 23.06 -7.94 -4.84
N HIS A 127 24.05 -8.11 -5.72
CA HIS A 127 24.28 -7.21 -6.87
C HIS A 127 23.63 -7.70 -8.18
N GLY A 128 22.96 -6.81 -8.92
CA GLY A 128 22.35 -7.04 -10.25
C GLY A 128 21.31 -5.97 -10.64
N ASP A 129 20.99 -5.78 -11.93
CA ASP A 129 20.09 -4.70 -12.41
C ASP A 129 18.67 -4.80 -11.83
N ALA A 130 18.10 -6.01 -11.77
CA ALA A 130 16.83 -6.26 -11.11
C ALA A 130 16.86 -5.87 -9.63
N ILE A 131 18.04 -5.93 -9.01
CA ILE A 131 18.27 -5.60 -7.61
C ILE A 131 18.44 -4.09 -7.42
N VAL A 132 19.02 -3.36 -8.37
CA VAL A 132 19.08 -1.89 -8.33
C VAL A 132 17.68 -1.30 -8.36
N GLU A 133 16.82 -1.75 -9.29
CA GLU A 133 15.43 -1.27 -9.34
C GLU A 133 14.63 -1.68 -8.09
N LEU A 134 14.88 -2.87 -7.56
CA LEU A 134 14.28 -3.33 -6.31
C LEU A 134 14.78 -2.54 -5.09
N ALA A 135 16.05 -2.12 -5.08
CA ALA A 135 16.62 -1.25 -4.07
C ALA A 135 16.00 0.15 -4.11
N LEU A 136 15.70 0.68 -5.31
CA LEU A 136 14.95 1.92 -5.48
C LEU A 136 13.52 1.78 -4.96
N LEU A 137 12.85 0.67 -5.25
CA LEU A 137 11.52 0.39 -4.71
C LEU A 137 11.54 0.27 -3.18
N ARG A 138 12.53 -0.44 -2.63
CA ARG A 138 12.77 -0.51 -1.18
C ARG A 138 12.99 0.87 -0.58
N ALA A 139 13.82 1.71 -1.23
CA ALA A 139 14.09 3.07 -0.78
C ALA A 139 12.82 3.94 -0.80
N ALA A 140 11.99 3.84 -1.84
CA ALA A 140 10.71 4.53 -1.92
C ALA A 140 9.76 4.10 -0.78
N LEU A 141 9.67 2.80 -0.50
CA LEU A 141 8.86 2.28 0.61
C LEU A 141 9.39 2.73 1.99
N VAL A 142 10.71 2.69 2.21
CA VAL A 142 11.34 3.20 3.44
C VAL A 142 11.11 4.71 3.59
N GLN A 143 11.26 5.46 2.51
CA GLN A 143 11.01 6.90 2.51
C GLN A 143 9.55 7.21 2.85
N TRP A 144 8.62 6.44 2.27
CA TRP A 144 7.20 6.56 2.59
C TRP A 144 6.92 6.25 4.06
N LEU A 145 7.46 5.16 4.60
CA LEU A 145 7.29 4.77 5.99
C LEU A 145 7.84 5.84 6.95
N THR A 146 9.06 6.33 6.69
CA THR A 146 9.72 7.35 7.51
C THR A 146 9.02 8.71 7.48
N THR A 147 8.38 9.06 6.35
CA THR A 147 7.57 10.28 6.20
C THR A 147 6.19 10.13 6.85
N ASN A 148 5.71 8.89 7.01
CA ASN A 148 4.38 8.57 7.52
C ASN A 148 4.42 7.70 8.80
N PRO A 149 5.13 8.12 9.88
CA PRO A 149 5.29 7.30 11.08
C PRO A 149 3.95 7.01 11.78
N GLY A 150 2.96 7.90 11.61
CA GLY A 150 1.60 7.72 12.13
C GLY A 150 0.84 6.55 11.51
N VAL A 151 1.21 6.07 10.32
CA VAL A 151 0.63 4.86 9.71
C VAL A 151 1.04 3.65 10.54
N ALA A 152 2.32 3.53 10.89
CA ALA A 152 2.87 2.38 11.61
C ALA A 152 2.52 2.38 13.10
N LEU A 153 2.56 3.54 13.76
CA LEU A 153 2.19 3.67 15.18
C LEU A 153 0.73 3.25 15.43
N ARG A 154 -0.14 3.37 14.43
CA ARG A 154 -1.56 2.99 14.53
C ARG A 154 -1.81 1.50 14.27
N CYS A 155 -0.83 0.75 13.76
CA CYS A 155 -0.88 -0.72 13.71
C CYS A 155 -0.70 -1.37 15.10
N GLU A 156 -0.12 -0.66 16.09
CA GLU A 156 0.06 -1.19 17.45
C GLU A 156 -1.23 -1.12 18.29
N LEU A 157 -1.99 -0.05 18.14
CA LEU A 157 -3.19 0.22 18.94
C LEU A 157 -4.39 -0.67 18.57
N GLY A 158 -4.33 -1.39 17.45
CA GLY A 158 -5.37 -2.36 17.03
C GLY A 158 -5.27 -3.74 17.69
N SER A 159 -4.32 -3.97 18.61
CA SER A 159 -4.11 -5.28 19.27
C SER A 159 -4.76 -5.40 20.65
N VAL A 160 -5.53 -4.41 21.11
CA VAL A 160 -6.25 -4.46 22.38
C VAL A 160 -7.71 -4.02 22.17
N ALA A 161 -8.53 -4.96 21.71
CA ALA A 161 -9.99 -4.96 21.89
C ALA A 161 -10.50 -6.39 21.68
#